data_AF-X1PPC9-F1
#
_entry.id   AF-X1PPC9-F1
#
_cell.length_a   1.000
_cell.length_b   1.000
_cell.length_c   1.000
_cell.angle_alpha   90.00
_cell.angle_beta   90.00
_cell.angle_gamma   90.00
#
_symmetry.space_group_name_H-M   'P 1'
#
loop_
_entity.id
_entity.type
_entity.pdbx_description
1 polymer ?
#
loop_
_entity_poly.entity_id
_entity_poly.type
_entity_poly.pdbx_seq_one_letter_code
_entity_poly.pdbx_strand_id
1 'polypeptide(L)'
;EALKSIAKNLLGIDLLEVKIAKERELEKELDLDEEIELFENEIRRMREGNGSQSLVDEEELETYLGDGWEFVSVLPSRKILIRKEG
;
A
#
# COMPACT_ATOMS: atom_id res chain seq x y z
N GLU A 1 -6.76 -1.26 12.85
CA GLU A 1 -5.65 -2.26 12.94
C GLU A 1 -5.41 -3.09 11.67
N ALA A 2 -6.38 -3.24 10.75
CA ALA A 2 -6.22 -4.09 9.56
C ALA A 2 -5.10 -3.68 8.59
N LEU A 3 -4.92 -2.37 8.32
CA LEU A 3 -3.92 -1.87 7.36
C LEU A 3 -2.48 -2.27 7.70
N LYS A 4 -2.12 -2.14 8.98
CA LYS A 4 -0.77 -2.43 9.47
C LYS A 4 -0.44 -3.91 9.35
N SER A 5 -1.43 -4.78 9.55
CA SER A 5 -1.26 -6.23 9.41
C SER A 5 -1.14 -6.66 7.94
N ILE A 6 -1.84 -6.01 7.02
CA ILE A 6 -1.76 -6.29 5.58
C ILE A 6 -0.37 -5.94 5.05
N ALA A 7 0.14 -4.75 5.33
CA ALA A 7 1.46 -4.36 4.84
C ALA A 7 2.60 -5.20 5.46
N LYS A 8 2.48 -5.57 6.73
CA LYS A 8 3.48 -6.42 7.39
C LYS A 8 3.49 -7.84 6.86
N ASN A 9 2.31 -8.45 6.66
CA ASN A 9 2.22 -9.83 6.18
C ASN A 9 2.46 -9.98 4.68
N LEU A 10 2.14 -8.94 3.90
CA LEU A 10 2.04 -9.07 2.45
C LEU A 10 3.13 -8.30 1.69
N LEU A 11 3.69 -7.26 2.31
CA LEU A 11 4.78 -6.46 1.75
C LEU A 11 6.06 -6.55 2.60
N GLY A 12 6.02 -7.19 3.77
CA GLY A 12 7.14 -7.24 4.71
C GLY A 12 7.45 -5.88 5.35
N ILE A 13 6.54 -4.90 5.23
CA ILE A 13 6.74 -3.53 5.69
C ILE A 13 5.99 -3.32 7.00
N ASP A 14 6.71 -2.92 8.04
CA ASP A 14 6.08 -2.37 9.22
C ASP A 14 5.75 -0.88 8.96
N LEU A 15 4.55 -0.62 8.42
CA LEU A 15 4.07 0.76 8.19
C LEU A 15 4.10 1.60 9.48
N LEU A 16 4.08 0.96 10.65
CA LEU A 16 4.27 1.66 11.92
C LEU A 16 5.67 2.25 12.03
N GLU A 17 6.71 1.51 11.65
CA GLU A 17 8.10 1.99 11.69
C GLU A 17 8.33 3.12 10.68
N VAL A 18 7.76 3.00 9.48
CA VAL A 18 7.84 4.04 8.43
C VAL A 18 7.21 5.34 8.92
N LYS A 19 6.02 5.24 9.55
CA LYS A 19 5.36 6.38 10.18
C LYS A 19 6.25 7.01 11.27
N ILE A 20 6.71 6.20 12.23
CA ILE A 20 7.51 6.69 13.36
C ILE A 20 8.80 7.35 12.87
N ALA A 21 9.43 6.82 11.83
CA ALA A 21 10.62 7.42 11.22
C ALA A 21 10.32 8.79 10.61
N LYS A 22 9.20 8.92 9.90
CA LYS A 22 8.78 10.18 9.26
C LYS A 22 8.36 11.24 10.28
N GLU A 23 7.64 10.87 11.33
CA GLU A 23 7.25 11.77 12.42
C GLU A 23 8.47 12.30 13.18
N ARG A 24 9.48 11.44 13.39
CA ARG A 24 10.75 11.85 13.99
C ARG A 24 11.55 12.78 13.09
N GLU A 25 11.50 12.58 11.77
CA GLU A 25 12.15 13.46 10.79
C GLU A 25 11.49 14.85 10.75
N LEU A 26 10.16 14.89 10.82
CA LEU A 26 9.38 16.12 10.74
C LEU A 26 9.16 16.81 12.10
N GLU A 27 9.61 16.17 13.20
CA GLU A 27 9.36 16.58 14.59
C GLU A 27 7.88 16.90 14.89
N LYS A 28 6.97 16.23 14.17
CA LYS A 28 5.52 16.37 14.32
C LYS A 28 4.83 15.02 14.09
N GLU A 29 3.67 14.85 14.69
CA GLU A 29 2.79 13.75 14.32
C GLU A 29 2.21 13.99 12.92
N LEU A 30 2.10 12.91 12.15
CA LEU A 30 1.43 12.93 10.86
C LEU A 30 -0.08 12.90 11.08
N ASP A 31 -0.80 13.74 10.38
CA ASP A 31 -2.24 13.60 10.29
C ASP A 31 -2.63 12.39 9.43
N LEU A 32 -3.92 12.06 9.42
CA LEU A 32 -4.42 10.87 8.73
C LEU A 32 -4.14 10.91 7.22
N ASP A 33 -4.19 12.09 6.61
CA ASP A 33 -3.97 12.25 5.18
C ASP A 33 -2.47 12.12 4.85
N GLU A 34 -1.60 12.69 5.68
CA GLU A 34 -0.14 12.53 5.57
C GLU A 34 0.32 11.09 5.83
N GLU A 35 -0.30 10.39 6.79
CA GLU A 35 -0.05 8.96 7.02
C GLU A 35 -0.41 8.13 5.79
N ILE A 36 -1.58 8.41 5.20
CA ILE A 36 -2.04 7.73 3.98
C ILE A 36 -1.07 7.97 2.83
N GLU A 37 -0.67 9.22 2.60
CA GLU A 37 0.24 9.59 1.53
C GLU A 37 1.64 8.97 1.71
N LEU A 38 2.14 8.94 2.95
CA LEU A 38 3.40 8.28 3.28
C LEU A 38 3.34 6.78 2.95
N PHE A 39 2.26 6.11 3.35
CA PHE A 39 2.09 4.69 3.08
C PHE A 39 1.94 4.41 1.59
N GLU A 40 1.15 5.19 0.86
CA GLU A 40 1.00 5.02 -0.58
C GLU A 40 2.32 5.20 -1.33
N ASN A 41 3.11 6.20 -0.96
CA ASN A 41 4.44 6.42 -1.53
C ASN A 41 5.40 5.27 -1.26
N GLU A 42 5.43 4.75 -0.02
CA GLU A 42 6.34 3.66 0.33
C GLU A 42 5.98 2.36 -0.42
N ILE A 43 4.68 2.04 -0.49
CA ILE A 43 4.21 0.89 -1.24
C ILE A 43 4.48 1.09 -2.75
N ARG A 44 4.36 2.33 -3.27
CA ARG A 44 4.68 2.63 -4.69
C ARG A 44 6.17 2.44 -5.00
N ARG A 45 7.08 2.95 -4.15
CA ARG A 45 8.53 2.77 -4.32
C ARG A 45 8.96 1.32 -4.30
N MET A 46 8.42 0.51 -3.38
CA MET A 46 8.79 -0.90 -3.31
C MET A 46 8.30 -1.71 -4.51
N ARG A 47 7.19 -1.30 -5.15
CA ARG A 47 6.66 -1.95 -6.36
C ARG A 47 7.44 -1.65 -7.63
N GLU A 48 8.14 -0.52 -7.71
CA GLU A 48 9.10 -0.27 -8.80
C GLU A 48 10.22 -1.34 -8.84
N GLY A 49 10.44 -2.07 -7.74
CA GLY A 49 11.36 -3.21 -7.67
C GLY A 49 10.73 -4.59 -7.88
N ASN A 50 9.41 -4.75 -7.71
CA ASN A 50 8.68 -6.02 -7.80
C ASN A 50 7.50 -5.87 -8.79
N GLY A 51 7.78 -6.00 -10.09
CA GLY A 51 6.87 -5.73 -11.21
C GLY A 51 5.58 -6.56 -11.31
N SER A 52 5.23 -7.31 -10.26
CA SER A 52 4.07 -8.23 -10.21
C SER A 52 2.91 -7.70 -9.36
N GLN A 53 3.03 -6.54 -8.71
CA GLN A 53 1.98 -5.98 -7.84
C GLN A 53 1.59 -4.57 -8.29
N SER A 54 0.31 -4.21 -8.19
CA SER A 54 -0.22 -2.89 -8.54
C SER A 54 -1.25 -2.40 -7.54
N LEU A 55 -1.35 -1.08 -7.37
CA LEU A 55 -2.39 -0.44 -6.56
C LEU A 55 -3.37 0.22 -7.53
N VAL A 56 -4.65 -0.10 -7.37
CA VAL A 56 -5.70 0.32 -8.30
C VAL A 56 -6.87 0.86 -7.51
N ASP A 57 -7.66 1.74 -8.12
CA ASP A 57 -8.95 2.11 -7.54
C ASP A 57 -10.00 1.02 -7.78
N GLU A 58 -11.15 1.14 -7.12
CA GLU A 58 -12.28 0.23 -7.31
C GLU A 58 -12.75 0.21 -8.77
N GLU A 59 -12.69 1.36 -9.46
CA GLU A 59 -13.04 1.49 -10.89
C GLU A 59 -12.07 0.73 -11.81
N GLU A 60 -10.81 0.62 -11.40
CA GLU A 60 -9.76 -0.04 -12.18
C GLU A 60 -9.70 -1.55 -11.89
N LEU A 61 -10.08 -1.97 -10.69
CA LEU A 61 -9.98 -3.35 -10.22
C LEU A 61 -10.59 -4.34 -11.21
N GLU A 62 -11.81 -4.09 -11.69
CA GLU A 62 -12.53 -5.02 -12.57
C GLU A 62 -11.75 -5.32 -13.86
N THR A 63 -11.09 -4.29 -14.41
CA THR A 63 -10.26 -4.43 -15.61
C THR A 63 -9.06 -5.33 -15.35
N TYR A 64 -8.35 -5.09 -14.24
CA TYR A 64 -7.18 -5.88 -13.89
C TYR A 64 -7.53 -7.33 -13.53
N LEU A 65 -8.65 -7.57 -12.86
CA LEU A 65 -9.12 -8.95 -12.59
C LEU A 65 -9.36 -9.72 -13.90
N GLY A 66 -9.90 -9.06 -14.93
CA GLY A 66 -10.06 -9.65 -16.27
C GLY A 66 -8.75 -10.00 -16.97
N ASP A 67 -7.69 -9.25 -16.68
CA ASP A 67 -6.33 -9.45 -17.23
C ASP A 67 -5.50 -10.52 -16.49
N GLY A 68 -6.14 -11.27 -15.59
CA GLY A 68 -5.52 -12.34 -14.80
C GLY A 68 -4.76 -11.83 -13.58
N TRP A 69 -5.09 -10.64 -13.07
CA TRP A 69 -4.61 -10.19 -11.78
C TRP A 69 -5.49 -10.73 -10.66
N GLU A 70 -4.89 -10.97 -9.50
CA GLU A 70 -5.56 -11.39 -8.28
C GLU A 70 -5.76 -10.21 -7.35
N PHE A 71 -6.96 -10.10 -6.78
CA PHE A 71 -7.20 -9.23 -5.64
C PHE A 71 -6.42 -9.74 -4.43
N VAL A 72 -5.79 -8.83 -3.72
CA VAL A 72 -4.97 -9.16 -2.56
C VAL A 72 -5.54 -8.52 -1.29
N SER A 73 -5.79 -7.21 -1.29
CA SER A 73 -6.39 -6.52 -0.14
C SER A 73 -6.91 -5.13 -0.50
N VAL A 74 -7.72 -4.54 0.38
CA VAL A 74 -8.11 -3.11 0.32
C VAL A 74 -7.37 -2.33 1.42
N LEU A 75 -6.79 -1.18 1.06
CA LEU A 75 -6.18 -0.22 1.97
C LEU A 75 -7.25 0.76 2.52
N PRO A 76 -7.09 1.34 3.71
CA PRO A 76 -7.97 2.38 4.26
C PRO A 76 -8.13 3.62 3.40
N SER A 77 -7.16 3.90 2.52
CA SER A 77 -7.28 4.94 1.50
C SER A 77 -8.24 4.58 0.37
N ARG A 78 -8.95 3.44 0.48
CA ARG A 78 -9.82 2.81 -0.54
C ARG A 78 -9.09 2.29 -1.77
N LYS A 79 -7.76 2.42 -1.80
CA LYS A 79 -6.94 1.78 -2.82
C LYS A 79 -6.92 0.26 -2.65
N ILE A 80 -6.87 -0.44 -3.77
CA ILE A 80 -6.94 -1.89 -3.83
C ILE A 80 -5.59 -2.41 -4.30
N LEU A 81 -5.02 -3.34 -3.55
CA LEU A 81 -3.80 -4.04 -3.92
C LEU A 81 -4.17 -5.27 -4.74
N ILE A 82 -3.59 -5.35 -5.94
CA ILE A 82 -3.67 -6.48 -6.85
C ILE A 82 -2.28 -7.05 -7.14
N ARG A 83 -2.22 -8.32 -7.49
CA ARG A 83 -0.98 -9.01 -7.87
C ARG A 83 -1.21 -9.88 -9.10
N LYS A 84 -0.30 -9.84 -10.05
CA LYS A 84 -0.26 -10.77 -11.17
C LYS A 84 0.68 -11.92 -10.81
N GLU A 85 0.18 -13.15 -10.79
CA GLU A 85 1.07 -14.30 -10.87
C GLU A 85 1.68 -14.31 -12.28
N GLY A 86 3.02 -14.29 -12.33
CA GLY A 86 3.80 -14.42 -13.55
C GLY A 86 4.10 -15.87 -13.86
#